data_AF-A0A840GA84-F1
#
_entry.id   AF-A0A840GA84-F1
#
_cell.length_a   1.000
_cell.length_b   1.000
_cell.length_c   1.000
_cell.angle_alpha   90.00
_cell.angle_beta   90.00
_cell.angle_gamma   90.00
#
_symmetry.space_group_name_H-M   'P 1'
#
loop_
_entity.id
_entity.type
_entity.pdbx_description
1 polymer ?
#
loop_
_entity_poly.entity_id
_entity_poly.type
_entity_poly.pdbx_seq_one_letter_code
_entity_poly.pdbx_strand_id
1 'polypeptide(L)'
;MTLTDYLNEIEYAVTRVIESLWHEHDESERLRKEIEELRKVVADNYQRAQFIQQNAEDEDDLMLGVGIHWDTYFGEDKEQYYKSKDLDALEARLASREFSFSSLAGTLLQYAKQGLSASFGKPVNWPDGRLVGSQYLKTIILESRNQSEHWEEGNPFPKVEQCFNTLTAEKGPEFGQYKTKNLAFEVVSMLGWRSYADFKNDLLSM
;
A
#
# COMPACT_ATOMS: atom_id res chain seq x y z
N MET A 1 -31.79 0.07 14.42
CA MET A 1 -30.51 -0.42 14.97
C MET A 1 -29.69 0.81 15.26
N THR A 2 -29.18 0.97 16.48
CA THR A 2 -28.31 2.12 16.77
C THR A 2 -26.89 1.83 16.28
N LEU A 3 -26.08 2.88 16.13
CA LEU A 3 -24.67 2.71 15.74
C LEU A 3 -23.90 1.90 16.78
N THR A 4 -24.20 2.12 18.07
CA THR A 4 -23.61 1.37 19.17
C THR A 4 -23.94 -0.13 19.08
N ASP A 5 -25.20 -0.48 18.79
CA ASP A 5 -25.59 -1.88 18.62
C ASP A 5 -24.83 -2.51 17.44
N TYR A 6 -24.84 -1.83 16.29
CA TYR A 6 -24.13 -2.30 15.09
C TYR A 6 -22.64 -2.55 15.37
N LEU A 7 -21.98 -1.60 16.03
CA LEU A 7 -20.55 -1.70 16.34
C LEU A 7 -20.26 -2.89 17.23
N ASN A 8 -21.06 -3.13 18.27
CA ASN A 8 -20.89 -4.26 19.17
C ASN A 8 -21.06 -5.60 18.42
N GLU A 9 -22.01 -5.71 17.51
CA GLU A 9 -22.25 -6.94 16.73
C GLU A 9 -21.10 -7.27 15.76
N ILE A 10 -20.43 -6.26 15.20
CA ILE A 10 -19.33 -6.48 14.24
C ILE A 10 -17.94 -6.50 14.87
N GLU A 11 -17.82 -6.30 16.18
CA GLU A 11 -16.54 -6.14 16.88
C GLU A 11 -15.55 -7.26 16.54
N TYR A 12 -16.02 -8.51 16.57
CA TYR A 12 -15.19 -9.66 16.22
C TYR A 12 -14.68 -9.59 14.78
N ALA A 13 -15.56 -9.32 13.81
CA ALA A 13 -15.20 -9.28 12.40
C ALA A 13 -14.21 -8.14 12.09
N VAL A 14 -14.49 -6.94 12.61
CA VAL A 14 -13.63 -5.77 12.42
C VAL A 14 -12.27 -5.98 13.07
N THR A 15 -12.23 -6.54 14.27
CA THR A 15 -10.97 -6.84 14.96
C THR A 15 -10.10 -7.78 14.12
N ARG A 16 -10.67 -8.86 13.57
CA ARG A 16 -9.92 -9.78 12.69
C ARG A 16 -9.43 -9.13 11.40
N VAL A 17 -10.21 -8.23 10.81
CA VAL A 17 -9.81 -7.49 9.61
C VAL A 17 -8.66 -6.54 9.92
N ILE A 18 -8.72 -5.80 11.03
CA ILE A 18 -7.65 -4.90 11.47
C ILE A 18 -6.37 -5.68 11.78
N GLU A 19 -6.46 -6.79 12.52
CA GLU A 19 -5.31 -7.65 12.82
C GLU A 19 -4.65 -8.18 11.54
N SER A 20 -5.45 -8.72 10.61
CA SER A 20 -4.96 -9.25 9.34
C SER A 20 -4.36 -8.16 8.46
N LEU A 21 -4.98 -6.97 8.44
CA LEU A 21 -4.52 -5.82 7.67
C LEU A 21 -3.10 -5.42 8.08
N TRP A 22 -2.89 -5.21 9.37
CA TRP A 22 -1.59 -4.76 9.89
C TRP A 22 -0.56 -5.86 9.87
N HIS A 23 -0.96 -7.13 10.05
CA HIS A 23 -0.06 -8.26 9.84
C HIS A 23 0.47 -8.31 8.40
N GLU A 24 -0.41 -8.22 7.40
CA GLU A 24 -0.02 -8.25 5.98
C GLU A 24 0.84 -7.04 5.61
N HIS A 25 0.52 -5.85 6.14
CA HIS A 25 1.35 -4.67 5.98
C HIS A 25 2.76 -4.88 6.54
N ASP A 26 2.89 -5.38 7.77
CA ASP A 26 4.20 -5.58 8.40
C ASP A 26 5.04 -6.64 7.68
N GLU A 27 4.41 -7.69 7.15
CA GLU A 27 5.07 -8.67 6.29
C GLU A 27 5.50 -8.06 4.94
N SER A 28 4.70 -7.16 4.37
CA SER A 28 5.08 -6.44 3.14
C SER A 28 6.29 -5.53 3.36
N GLU A 29 6.38 -4.86 4.51
CA GLU A 29 7.52 -4.02 4.88
C GLU A 29 8.80 -4.83 5.07
N ARG A 30 8.70 -6.06 5.59
CA ARG A 30 9.84 -6.98 5.66
C ARG A 30 10.30 -7.40 4.27
N LEU A 31 9.38 -7.78 3.38
CA LEU A 31 9.71 -8.15 2.01
C LEU A 31 10.34 -6.99 1.23
N ARG A 32 9.85 -5.76 1.40
CA ARG A 32 10.47 -4.57 0.78
C ARG A 32 11.93 -4.39 1.19
N LYS A 33 12.26 -4.62 2.46
CA LYS A 33 13.65 -4.55 2.95
C LYS A 33 14.52 -5.63 2.33
N GLU A 34 14.03 -6.86 2.26
CA GLU A 34 14.73 -7.98 1.64
C GLU A 34 15.00 -7.74 0.14
N ILE A 35 13.99 -7.24 -0.58
CA ILE A 35 14.12 -6.85 -2.00
C ILE A 35 15.16 -5.75 -2.17
N GLU A 36 15.14 -4.71 -1.32
CA GLU A 36 16.09 -3.61 -1.38
C GLU A 36 17.53 -4.06 -1.10
N GLU A 37 17.73 -4.98 -0.15
CA GLU A 37 19.04 -5.58 0.13
C GLU A 37 19.55 -6.40 -1.07
N LEU A 38 18.69 -7.23 -1.66
CA LEU A 38 19.03 -8.01 -2.85
C LEU A 38 19.38 -7.11 -4.05
N ARG A 39 18.60 -6.04 -4.29
CA ARG A 39 18.86 -5.07 -5.35
C ARG A 39 20.21 -4.39 -5.19
N LYS A 40 20.60 -4.03 -3.96
CA LYS A 40 21.92 -3.43 -3.69
C LYS A 40 23.07 -4.39 -4.01
N VAL A 41 22.96 -5.66 -3.62
CA VAL A 41 23.97 -6.68 -3.92
C VAL A 41 24.12 -6.86 -5.44
N VAL A 42 23.00 -6.93 -6.16
CA VAL A 42 23.01 -7.02 -7.63
C VAL A 42 23.67 -5.78 -8.24
N ALA A 43 23.29 -4.57 -7.80
CA ALA A 43 23.84 -3.32 -8.33
C ALA A 43 25.35 -3.16 -8.08
N ASP A 44 25.83 -3.52 -6.89
CA ASP A 44 27.26 -3.45 -6.53
C ASP A 44 28.11 -4.38 -7.42
N ASN A 45 27.64 -5.60 -7.67
CA ASN A 45 28.31 -6.55 -8.57
C ASN A 45 28.43 -5.99 -9.99
N TYR A 46 27.37 -5.37 -10.52
CA TYR A 46 27.40 -4.73 -11.85
C TYR A 46 28.35 -3.52 -11.89
N GLN A 47 28.32 -2.65 -10.87
CA GLN A 47 29.19 -1.48 -10.82
C GLN A 47 30.65 -1.87 -10.72
N ARG A 48 30.99 -2.91 -9.95
CA ARG A 48 32.35 -3.42 -9.84
C ARG A 48 32.85 -3.99 -11.17
N ALA A 49 32.03 -4.75 -11.87
CA ALA A 49 32.37 -5.27 -13.20
C ALA A 49 32.61 -4.13 -14.21
N GLN A 50 31.73 -3.11 -14.22
CA GLN A 50 31.89 -1.95 -15.10
C GLN A 50 33.11 -1.09 -14.74
N PHE A 51 33.41 -0.91 -13.45
CA PHE A 51 34.54 -0.10 -13.01
C PHE A 51 35.88 -0.71 -13.47
N ILE A 52 36.06 -2.02 -13.34
CA ILE A 52 37.28 -2.71 -13.78
C ILE A 52 37.41 -2.61 -15.30
N GLN A 53 36.31 -2.73 -16.03
CA GLN A 53 36.31 -2.61 -17.49
C GLN A 53 36.65 -1.18 -17.97
N GLN A 54 36.22 -0.15 -17.24
CA GLN A 54 36.45 1.27 -17.58
C GLN A 54 37.82 1.80 -17.17
N ASN A 55 38.49 1.16 -16.19
CA ASN A 55 39.77 1.60 -15.63
C ASN A 55 40.90 0.58 -15.90
N ALA A 56 40.76 -0.27 -16.91
CA ALA A 56 41.81 -1.21 -17.28
C ALA A 56 43.04 -0.45 -17.83
N GLU A 57 44.20 -0.64 -17.20
CA GLU A 57 45.45 0.03 -17.61
C GLU A 57 46.26 -0.84 -18.59
N ASP A 58 46.06 -2.16 -18.58
CA ASP A 58 46.70 -3.11 -19.49
C ASP A 58 45.74 -4.21 -20.02
N GLU A 59 46.24 -5.06 -20.93
CA GLU A 59 45.46 -6.17 -21.51
C GLU A 59 45.05 -7.22 -20.47
N ASP A 60 45.81 -7.36 -19.38
CA ASP A 60 45.53 -8.29 -18.29
C ASP A 60 44.37 -7.77 -17.41
N ASP A 61 44.32 -6.47 -17.12
CA ASP A 61 43.22 -5.78 -16.43
C ASP A 61 41.95 -5.79 -17.27
N LEU A 62 42.08 -5.64 -18.60
CA LEU A 62 40.95 -5.75 -19.52
C LEU A 62 40.44 -7.19 -19.55
N MET A 63 41.33 -8.19 -19.56
CA MET A 63 41.00 -9.62 -19.44
C MET A 63 40.41 -9.99 -18.08
N LEU A 64 40.83 -9.34 -16.99
CA LEU A 64 40.26 -9.53 -15.66
C LEU A 64 38.88 -8.88 -15.54
N GLY A 65 38.70 -7.68 -16.09
CA GLY A 65 37.41 -6.99 -16.18
C GLY A 65 36.43 -7.72 -17.08
N VAL A 66 36.88 -8.20 -18.23
CA VAL A 66 36.13 -9.10 -19.11
C VAL A 66 35.91 -10.43 -18.41
N GLY A 67 36.87 -11.00 -17.68
CA GLY A 67 36.71 -12.23 -16.92
C GLY A 67 35.67 -12.13 -15.82
N ILE A 68 35.67 -11.05 -15.04
CA ILE A 68 34.66 -10.74 -14.01
C ILE A 68 33.31 -10.41 -14.66
N HIS A 69 33.31 -9.63 -15.75
CA HIS A 69 32.09 -9.33 -16.50
C HIS A 69 31.50 -10.60 -17.11
N TRP A 70 32.30 -11.48 -17.69
CA TRP A 70 31.88 -12.75 -18.30
C TRP A 70 31.62 -13.83 -17.26
N ASP A 71 32.25 -13.84 -16.08
CA ASP A 71 31.84 -14.70 -14.97
C ASP A 71 30.50 -14.23 -14.41
N THR A 72 30.28 -12.92 -14.27
CA THR A 72 28.96 -12.32 -13.95
C THR A 72 27.91 -12.70 -15.01
N TYR A 73 28.29 -12.76 -16.29
CA TYR A 73 27.38 -13.02 -17.42
C TYR A 73 27.23 -14.49 -17.83
N PHE A 74 28.19 -15.38 -17.53
CA PHE A 74 28.28 -16.75 -18.07
C PHE A 74 28.81 -17.80 -17.08
N GLY A 75 29.61 -17.42 -16.07
CA GLY A 75 30.17 -18.34 -15.06
C GLY A 75 29.25 -18.54 -13.83
N GLU A 76 28.57 -17.48 -13.42
CA GLU A 76 27.52 -17.38 -12.38
C GLU A 76 26.10 -17.29 -12.96
N ASP A 77 25.95 -17.47 -14.28
CA ASP A 77 24.71 -17.21 -15.04
C ASP A 77 23.50 -17.95 -14.45
N LYS A 78 23.71 -19.13 -13.85
CA LYS A 78 22.68 -19.88 -13.16
C LYS A 78 22.27 -19.23 -11.82
N GLU A 79 23.23 -18.79 -11.00
CA GLU A 79 22.94 -18.16 -9.70
C GLU A 79 22.40 -16.74 -9.83
N GLN A 80 22.91 -15.93 -10.77
CA GLN A 80 22.37 -14.60 -11.02
C GLN A 80 21.01 -14.65 -11.71
N TYR A 81 20.80 -15.56 -12.67
CA TYR A 81 19.46 -15.83 -13.22
C TYR A 81 18.49 -16.27 -12.13
N TYR A 82 18.90 -17.15 -11.22
CA TYR A 82 18.05 -17.54 -10.08
C TYR A 82 17.81 -16.37 -9.12
N LYS A 83 18.82 -15.55 -8.80
CA LYS A 83 18.64 -14.36 -7.95
C LYS A 83 17.73 -13.31 -8.60
N SER A 84 17.82 -13.10 -9.91
CA SER A 84 16.91 -12.22 -10.66
C SER A 84 15.49 -12.79 -10.68
N LYS A 85 15.35 -14.10 -10.89
CA LYS A 85 14.06 -14.78 -10.85
C LYS A 85 13.46 -14.79 -9.44
N ASP A 86 14.28 -14.91 -8.41
CA ASP A 86 13.89 -14.83 -7.01
C ASP A 86 13.47 -13.40 -6.66
N LEU A 87 14.18 -12.39 -7.21
CA LEU A 87 13.78 -10.99 -7.10
C LEU A 87 12.41 -10.75 -7.75
N ASP A 88 12.20 -11.20 -8.99
CA ASP A 88 10.90 -11.10 -9.67
C ASP A 88 9.79 -11.81 -8.89
N ALA A 89 10.08 -12.99 -8.32
CA ALA A 89 9.13 -13.73 -7.49
C ALA A 89 8.81 -13.00 -6.18
N LEU A 90 9.80 -12.39 -5.54
CA LEU A 90 9.62 -11.57 -4.34
C LEU A 90 8.83 -10.30 -4.64
N GLU A 91 9.10 -9.63 -5.76
CA GLU A 91 8.36 -8.45 -6.21
C GLU A 91 6.90 -8.78 -6.52
N ALA A 92 6.64 -9.89 -7.21
CA ALA A 92 5.28 -10.38 -7.45
C ALA A 92 4.55 -10.73 -6.15
N ARG A 93 5.26 -11.33 -5.18
CA ARG A 93 4.72 -11.63 -3.85
C ARG A 93 4.41 -10.36 -3.08
N LEU A 94 5.29 -9.36 -3.12
CA LEU A 94 5.08 -8.06 -2.51
C LEU A 94 3.84 -7.38 -3.09
N ALA A 95 3.72 -7.31 -4.42
CA ALA A 95 2.56 -6.73 -5.10
C ALA A 95 1.25 -7.43 -4.70
N SER A 96 1.27 -8.77 -4.57
CA SER A 96 0.11 -9.55 -4.13
C SER A 96 -0.29 -9.24 -2.67
N ARG A 97 0.70 -9.07 -1.78
CA ARG A 97 0.43 -8.65 -0.39
C ARG A 97 -0.09 -7.23 -0.29
N GLU A 98 0.47 -6.31 -1.09
CA GLU A 98 0.01 -4.93 -1.16
C GLU A 98 -1.44 -4.83 -1.63
N PHE A 99 -1.79 -5.60 -2.66
CA PHE A 99 -3.18 -5.74 -3.07
C PHE A 99 -4.05 -6.28 -1.93
N SER A 100 -3.60 -7.33 -1.24
CA SER A 100 -4.36 -7.98 -0.17
C SER A 100 -4.67 -7.02 0.99
N PHE A 101 -3.67 -6.31 1.52
CA PHE A 101 -3.92 -5.39 2.62
C PHE A 101 -4.76 -4.18 2.17
N SER A 102 -4.61 -3.69 0.93
CA SER A 102 -5.49 -2.63 0.41
C SER A 102 -6.95 -3.10 0.30
N SER A 103 -7.20 -4.35 -0.09
CA SER A 103 -8.55 -4.94 -0.08
C SER A 103 -9.12 -5.09 1.34
N LEU A 104 -8.30 -5.48 2.32
CA LEU A 104 -8.71 -5.54 3.73
C LEU A 104 -9.08 -4.14 4.27
N ALA A 105 -8.30 -3.12 3.91
CA ALA A 105 -8.61 -1.73 4.26
C ALA A 105 -9.91 -1.24 3.60
N GLY A 106 -10.16 -1.62 2.34
CA GLY A 106 -11.44 -1.38 1.66
C GLY A 106 -12.62 -2.02 2.37
N THR A 107 -12.42 -3.24 2.91
CA THR A 107 -13.42 -3.93 3.73
C THR A 107 -13.69 -3.20 5.05
N LEU A 108 -12.67 -2.62 5.67
CA LEU A 108 -12.83 -1.81 6.88
C LEU A 108 -13.64 -0.53 6.63
N LEU A 109 -13.36 0.17 5.53
CA LEU A 109 -14.16 1.32 5.08
C LEU A 109 -15.61 0.92 4.76
N GLN A 110 -15.81 -0.28 4.22
CA GLN A 110 -17.14 -0.84 3.98
C GLN A 110 -17.92 -1.06 5.27
N TYR A 111 -17.29 -1.62 6.32
CA TYR A 111 -17.95 -1.75 7.64
C TYR A 111 -18.38 -0.39 8.21
N ALA A 112 -17.50 0.61 8.16
CA ALA A 112 -17.84 1.98 8.57
C ALA A 112 -19.06 2.51 7.80
N LYS A 113 -19.03 2.42 6.47
CA LYS A 113 -20.12 2.84 5.60
C LYS A 113 -21.44 2.13 5.93
N GLN A 114 -21.40 0.83 6.19
CA GLN A 114 -22.60 0.04 6.51
C GLN A 114 -23.18 0.43 7.87
N GLY A 115 -22.33 0.67 8.88
CA GLY A 115 -22.79 1.14 10.19
C GLY A 115 -23.50 2.49 10.13
N LEU A 116 -22.91 3.43 9.39
CA LEU A 116 -23.51 4.75 9.16
C LEU A 116 -24.82 4.64 8.36
N SER A 117 -24.85 3.79 7.33
CA SER A 117 -26.07 3.55 6.53
C SER A 117 -27.19 2.94 7.37
N ALA A 118 -26.88 1.95 8.20
CA ALA A 118 -27.86 1.24 9.03
C ALA A 118 -28.45 2.14 10.14
N SER A 119 -27.64 3.07 10.66
CA SER A 119 -28.01 3.94 11.78
C SER A 119 -28.70 5.23 11.33
N PHE A 120 -28.24 5.83 10.23
CA PHE A 120 -28.65 7.17 9.80
C PHE A 120 -29.30 7.19 8.40
N GLY A 121 -29.26 6.08 7.66
CA GLY A 121 -29.80 5.98 6.31
C GLY A 121 -28.89 6.64 5.26
N LYS A 122 -29.39 7.65 4.55
CA LYS A 122 -28.69 8.27 3.42
C LYS A 122 -27.46 9.07 3.89
N PRO A 123 -26.37 9.17 3.10
CA PRO A 123 -25.16 9.91 3.48
C PRO A 123 -25.35 11.36 3.92
N VAL A 124 -26.38 12.03 3.40
CA VAL A 124 -26.74 13.40 3.80
C VAL A 124 -27.14 13.52 5.28
N ASN A 125 -27.65 12.43 5.86
CA ASN A 125 -28.05 12.36 7.27
C ASN A 125 -26.90 11.94 8.18
N TRP A 126 -25.75 11.56 7.64
CA TRP A 126 -24.64 11.11 8.47
C TRP A 126 -24.03 12.33 9.18
N PRO A 127 -23.80 12.23 10.49
CA PRO A 127 -23.08 13.27 11.22
C PRO A 127 -21.67 13.46 10.67
N ASP A 128 -21.11 14.66 10.82
CA ASP A 128 -19.84 15.03 10.18
C ASP A 128 -18.61 14.26 10.71
N GLY A 129 -18.60 13.97 12.01
CA GLY A 129 -17.42 13.45 12.70
C GLY A 129 -16.29 14.49 12.80
N ARG A 130 -15.10 14.04 13.18
CA ARG A 130 -13.92 14.92 13.25
C ARG A 130 -13.47 15.41 11.87
N LEU A 131 -12.75 16.54 11.86
CA LEU A 131 -12.03 17.01 10.67
C LEU A 131 -10.72 16.24 10.49
N VAL A 132 -10.41 15.91 9.24
CA VAL A 132 -9.14 15.36 8.80
C VAL A 132 -8.61 16.29 7.72
N GLY A 133 -7.75 17.23 8.13
CA GLY A 133 -7.45 18.39 7.29
C GLY A 133 -8.67 19.31 7.23
N SER A 134 -9.11 19.70 6.04
CA SER A 134 -10.32 20.50 5.83
C SER A 134 -11.60 19.67 5.62
N GLN A 135 -11.50 18.35 5.57
CA GLN A 135 -12.63 17.47 5.23
C GLN A 135 -13.21 16.76 6.44
N TYR A 136 -14.53 16.58 6.45
CA TYR A 136 -15.23 15.78 7.46
C TYR A 136 -14.98 14.29 7.28
N LEU A 137 -14.88 13.56 8.40
CA LEU A 137 -14.66 12.12 8.44
C LEU A 137 -15.68 11.35 7.60
N LYS A 138 -16.96 11.74 7.62
CA LYS A 138 -18.00 11.08 6.80
C LYS A 138 -17.69 11.10 5.30
N THR A 139 -17.12 12.20 4.82
CA THR A 139 -16.76 12.40 3.41
C THR A 139 -15.60 11.49 3.05
N ILE A 140 -14.57 11.45 3.90
CA ILE A 140 -13.41 10.58 3.68
C ILE A 140 -13.84 9.12 3.67
N ILE A 141 -14.61 8.66 4.66
CA ILE A 141 -15.10 7.27 4.70
C ILE A 141 -15.85 6.91 3.41
N LEU A 142 -16.80 7.77 3.00
CA LEU A 142 -17.64 7.50 1.83
C LEU A 142 -16.82 7.48 0.53
N GLU A 143 -16.04 8.53 0.29
CA GLU A 143 -15.37 8.69 -1.00
C GLU A 143 -14.13 7.79 -1.11
N SER A 144 -13.43 7.50 -0.01
CA SER A 144 -12.37 6.49 0.00
C SER A 144 -12.92 5.07 -0.19
N ARG A 145 -14.10 4.76 0.34
CA ARG A 145 -14.79 3.50 0.05
C ARG A 145 -15.16 3.39 -1.43
N ASN A 146 -15.73 4.44 -2.00
CA ASN A 146 -16.09 4.46 -3.43
C ASN A 146 -14.84 4.33 -4.32
N GLN A 147 -13.75 5.00 -3.94
CA GLN A 147 -12.47 4.88 -4.62
C GLN A 147 -11.97 3.43 -4.57
N SER A 148 -11.95 2.81 -3.39
CA SER A 148 -11.50 1.43 -3.22
C SER A 148 -12.31 0.41 -4.02
N GLU A 149 -13.59 0.67 -4.29
CA GLU A 149 -14.47 -0.24 -5.04
C GLU A 149 -14.35 -0.04 -6.56
N HIS A 150 -14.09 1.19 -7.02
CA HIS A 150 -14.15 1.56 -8.44
C HIS A 150 -12.82 2.02 -9.05
N TRP A 151 -11.69 1.88 -8.34
CA TRP A 151 -10.39 2.36 -8.83
C TRP A 151 -9.96 1.72 -10.16
N GLU A 152 -10.34 0.48 -10.44
CA GLU A 152 -10.00 -0.25 -11.68
C GLU A 152 -10.65 0.35 -12.93
N GLU A 153 -11.74 1.12 -12.77
CA GLU A 153 -12.45 1.76 -13.88
C GLU A 153 -11.68 2.96 -14.46
N GLY A 154 -10.67 3.47 -13.73
CA GLY A 154 -9.84 4.61 -14.14
C GLY A 154 -10.58 5.95 -14.23
N ASN A 155 -11.89 5.99 -13.95
CA ASN A 155 -12.75 7.17 -14.06
C ASN A 155 -13.48 7.45 -12.72
N PRO A 156 -12.78 7.99 -11.70
CA PRO A 156 -13.40 8.25 -10.40
C PRO A 156 -14.53 9.27 -10.49
N PHE A 157 -15.56 9.11 -9.65
CA PHE A 157 -16.63 10.10 -9.54
C PHE A 157 -16.07 11.48 -9.13
N PRO A 158 -16.71 12.59 -9.54
CA PRO A 158 -16.24 13.95 -9.20
C PRO A 158 -16.01 14.20 -7.70
N LYS A 159 -16.82 13.57 -6.83
CA LYS A 159 -16.66 13.67 -5.38
C LYS A 159 -15.42 12.94 -4.87
N VAL A 160 -15.10 11.80 -5.47
CA VAL A 160 -13.86 11.06 -5.19
C VAL A 160 -12.65 11.90 -5.62
N GLU A 161 -12.69 12.47 -6.83
CA GLU A 161 -11.62 13.36 -7.29
C GLU A 161 -11.42 14.55 -6.35
N GLN A 162 -12.51 15.24 -5.97
CA GLN A 162 -12.44 16.36 -5.04
C GLN A 162 -11.83 15.94 -3.69
N CYS A 163 -12.26 14.80 -3.15
CA CYS A 163 -11.78 14.29 -1.87
C CYS A 163 -10.28 14.00 -1.92
N PHE A 164 -9.82 13.24 -2.92
CA PHE A 164 -8.42 12.83 -3.03
C PHE A 164 -7.50 13.96 -3.49
N ASN A 165 -7.96 14.91 -4.30
CA ASN A 165 -7.18 16.12 -4.61
C ASN A 165 -6.93 16.95 -3.34
N THR A 166 -7.93 17.05 -2.47
CA THR A 166 -7.78 17.74 -1.18
C THR A 166 -6.86 16.98 -0.24
N LEU A 167 -6.98 15.64 -0.14
CA LEU A 167 -6.03 14.82 0.62
C LEU A 167 -4.61 14.93 0.08
N THR A 168 -4.44 14.99 -1.24
CA THR A 168 -3.13 15.14 -1.87
C THR A 168 -2.47 16.45 -1.48
N ALA A 169 -3.23 17.54 -1.47
CA ALA A 169 -2.75 18.86 -1.10
C ALA A 169 -2.41 18.98 0.40
N GLU A 170 -3.17 18.31 1.27
CA GLU A 170 -3.09 18.52 2.73
C GLU A 170 -2.34 17.43 3.50
N LYS A 171 -2.25 16.21 2.96
CA LYS A 171 -1.74 15.03 3.65
C LYS A 171 -0.52 14.43 2.98
N GLY A 172 -0.43 14.49 1.66
CA GLY A 172 0.77 14.12 0.93
C GLY A 172 0.53 13.63 -0.50
N PRO A 173 1.59 13.61 -1.33
CA PRO A 173 1.50 13.25 -2.75
C PRO A 173 1.06 11.80 -3.00
N GLU A 174 1.18 10.90 -2.01
CA GLU A 174 0.73 9.51 -2.09
C GLU A 174 -0.76 9.39 -2.45
N PHE A 175 -1.58 10.34 -2.02
CA PHE A 175 -3.01 10.37 -2.33
C PHE A 175 -3.32 10.73 -3.79
N GLY A 176 -2.33 11.23 -4.55
CA GLY A 176 -2.47 11.60 -5.95
C GLY A 176 -2.61 10.41 -6.90
N GLN A 177 -2.32 9.19 -6.43
CA GLN A 177 -2.37 7.95 -7.23
C GLN A 177 -3.77 7.32 -7.28
N TYR A 178 -4.81 8.02 -6.79
CA TYR A 178 -6.17 7.50 -6.63
C TYR A 178 -6.84 7.03 -7.93
N LYS A 179 -6.30 7.39 -9.09
CA LYS A 179 -6.77 6.97 -10.43
C LYS A 179 -6.22 5.63 -10.89
N THR A 180 -5.12 5.16 -10.29
CA THR A 180 -4.36 4.00 -10.78
C THR A 180 -4.11 2.95 -9.70
N LYS A 181 -4.46 3.25 -8.45
CA LYS A 181 -4.21 2.39 -7.30
C LYS A 181 -5.35 2.47 -6.30
N ASN A 182 -5.69 1.35 -5.66
CA ASN A 182 -6.52 1.35 -4.46
C ASN A 182 -5.76 2.01 -3.29
N LEU A 183 -6.31 3.11 -2.77
CA LEU A 183 -5.72 3.89 -1.68
C LEU A 183 -6.40 3.69 -0.32
N ALA A 184 -7.18 2.62 -0.16
CA ALA A 184 -7.88 2.34 1.07
C ALA A 184 -6.93 2.21 2.26
N PHE A 185 -5.78 1.56 2.09
CA PHE A 185 -4.82 1.39 3.16
C PHE A 185 -4.21 2.72 3.60
N GLU A 186 -3.82 3.56 2.65
CA GLU A 186 -3.26 4.88 2.91
C GLU A 186 -4.26 5.74 3.70
N VAL A 187 -5.55 5.65 3.36
CA VAL A 187 -6.62 6.33 4.11
C VAL A 187 -6.78 5.75 5.52
N VAL A 188 -6.87 4.43 5.67
CA VAL A 188 -7.02 3.76 6.98
C VAL A 188 -5.82 4.05 7.90
N SER A 189 -4.61 4.04 7.33
CA SER A 189 -3.36 4.38 8.02
C SER A 189 -3.37 5.85 8.48
N MET A 190 -3.77 6.78 7.61
CA MET A 190 -3.92 8.20 7.93
C MET A 190 -4.98 8.45 9.02
N LEU A 191 -6.10 7.72 8.99
CA LEU A 191 -7.13 7.81 10.03
C LEU A 191 -6.65 7.28 11.38
N GLY A 192 -5.60 6.44 11.38
CA GLY A 192 -5.03 5.86 12.59
C GLY A 192 -5.82 4.66 13.11
N TRP A 193 -6.59 3.98 12.26
CA TRP A 193 -7.38 2.82 12.66
C TRP A 193 -6.48 1.57 12.83
N ARG A 194 -5.80 1.50 13.98
CA ARG A 194 -4.90 0.39 14.35
C ARG A 194 -5.54 -0.63 15.27
N SER A 195 -6.62 -0.25 15.91
CA SER A 195 -7.41 -1.11 16.78
C SER A 195 -8.90 -0.91 16.52
N TYR A 196 -9.71 -1.88 16.96
CA TYR A 196 -11.15 -1.72 16.95
C TYR A 196 -11.60 -0.50 17.78
N ALA A 197 -10.87 -0.14 18.83
CA ALA A 197 -11.16 1.05 19.62
C ALA A 197 -11.00 2.34 18.82
N ASP A 198 -9.95 2.47 18.00
CA ASP A 198 -9.74 3.65 17.14
C ASP A 198 -10.89 3.80 16.14
N PHE A 199 -11.24 2.70 15.46
CA PHE A 199 -12.36 2.63 14.53
C PHE A 199 -13.69 2.97 15.20
N LYS A 200 -13.95 2.39 16.38
CA LYS A 200 -15.18 2.60 17.16
C LYS A 200 -15.29 4.04 17.63
N ASN A 201 -14.20 4.63 18.12
CA ASN A 201 -14.18 6.01 18.61
C ASN A 201 -14.49 7.01 17.49
N ASP A 202 -13.89 6.81 16.31
CA ASP A 202 -14.16 7.66 15.16
C ASP A 202 -15.62 7.56 14.72
N LEU A 203 -16.20 6.36 14.68
CA LEU A 203 -17.60 6.19 14.31
C LEU A 203 -18.57 6.69 15.38
N LEU A 204 -18.29 6.50 16.67
CA LEU A 204 -19.14 7.04 17.74
C LEU A 204 -19.03 8.56 17.89
N SER A 205 -17.97 9.18 17.35
CA SER A 205 -17.86 10.64 17.26
C SER A 205 -18.77 11.25 16.19
N MET A 206 -19.42 10.40 15.38
CA MET A 206 -20.41 10.76 14.38
C MET A 206 -21.81 10.55 14.95
#